data_AF-A0A6I3E088-F1
#
_entry.id   AF-A0A6I3E088-F1
#
_cell.length_a   1.000
_cell.length_b   1.000
_cell.length_c   1.000
_cell.angle_alpha   90.00
_cell.angle_beta   90.00
_cell.angle_gamma   90.00
#
_symmetry.space_group_name_H-M   'P 1'
#
loop_
_entity.id
_entity.type
_entity.pdbx_description
1 polymer ?
#
loop_
_entity_poly.entity_id
_entity_poly.type
_entity_poly.pdbx_seq_one_letter_code
_entity_poly.pdbx_strand_id
1 'polypeptide(L)'
;MALTPEEVRNKQFTTVRLREGYDEDEVDAFLDEIEAELARLLRENDELRQRAASAPAAAVSTPAAPAGGPSPVPTAVPTPVAVPVVVTPTETAPLPV
;
A
#
# COMPACT_ATOMS: atom_id res chain seq x y z
N MET A 1 -2.30 3.75 10.55
CA MET A 1 -1.12 3.23 11.27
C MET A 1 0.00 3.07 10.26
N ALA A 2 1.14 3.72 10.45
CA ALA A 2 2.32 3.48 9.63
C ALA A 2 3.13 2.39 10.32
N LEU A 3 3.56 1.38 9.58
CA LEU A 3 4.50 0.37 10.06
C LEU A 3 5.85 1.04 10.29
N THR A 4 6.49 0.79 11.42
CA THR A 4 7.85 1.27 11.71
C THR A 4 8.88 0.18 11.39
N PRO A 5 10.14 0.56 11.05
CA PRO A 5 11.21 -0.41 10.82
C PRO A 5 11.42 -1.35 12.03
N GLU A 6 11.35 -0.79 13.24
CA GLU A 6 11.42 -1.57 14.49
C GLU A 6 10.28 -2.58 14.63
N GLU A 7 9.07 -2.27 14.17
CA GLU A 7 7.95 -3.24 14.19
C GLU A 7 8.13 -4.38 13.19
N VAL A 8 8.83 -4.15 12.07
CA VAL A 8 9.21 -5.20 11.12
C VAL A 8 10.24 -6.12 11.75
N ARG A 9 11.29 -5.55 12.34
CA ARG A 9 12.37 -6.29 13.01
C ARG A 9 11.89 -7.12 14.20
N ASN A 10 10.97 -6.58 14.99
CA ASN A 10 10.43 -7.27 16.17
C ASN A 10 9.29 -8.25 15.82
N LYS A 11 8.93 -8.41 14.54
CA LYS A 11 7.83 -9.28 14.12
C LYS A 11 8.21 -10.74 14.29
N GLN A 12 7.40 -11.50 15.04
CA GLN A 12 7.55 -12.95 15.16
C GLN A 12 6.45 -13.64 14.36
N PHE A 13 6.85 -14.52 13.45
CA PHE A 13 5.95 -15.37 12.68
C PHE A 13 5.74 -16.71 13.39
N THR A 14 4.56 -17.29 13.25
CA THR A 14 4.27 -18.62 13.81
C THR A 14 4.84 -19.70 12.91
N THR A 15 5.71 -20.55 13.46
CA THR A 15 6.27 -21.71 12.73
C THR A 15 5.21 -22.78 12.49
N VAL A 16 5.18 -23.38 11.30
CA VAL A 16 4.31 -24.51 10.95
C VAL A 16 5.15 -25.77 10.69
N ARG A 17 4.69 -26.93 11.17
CA ARG A 17 5.45 -28.21 11.08
C ARG A 17 4.78 -29.28 10.20
N LEU A 18 3.47 -29.15 9.96
CA LEU A 18 2.64 -30.14 9.27
C LEU A 18 2.17 -29.68 7.89
N ARG A 19 2.52 -28.46 7.51
CA ARG A 19 2.13 -27.82 6.26
C ARG A 19 3.35 -27.16 5.65
N GLU A 20 3.31 -26.98 4.34
CA GLU A 20 4.28 -26.16 3.63
C GLU A 20 4.28 -24.75 4.22
N GLY A 21 5.47 -24.24 4.49
CA GLY A 21 5.74 -22.92 5.03
C GLY A 21 6.84 -22.25 4.23
N TYR A 22 7.03 -20.96 4.47
CA TYR A 22 8.17 -20.23 3.94
C TYR A 22 9.46 -20.67 4.66
N ASP A 23 10.58 -20.55 3.97
CA ASP A 23 11.90 -20.73 4.57
C ASP A 23 12.20 -19.55 5.51
N GLU A 24 12.69 -19.85 6.72
CA GLU A 24 12.90 -18.83 7.75
C GLU A 24 14.02 -17.85 7.33
N ASP A 25 15.11 -18.36 6.75
CA ASP A 25 16.23 -17.53 6.28
C ASP A 25 15.82 -16.64 5.11
N GLU A 26 14.98 -17.14 4.18
CA GLU A 26 14.44 -16.33 3.08
C GLU A 26 13.51 -15.22 3.59
N VAL A 27 12.64 -15.54 4.56
CA VAL A 27 11.77 -14.53 5.19
C VAL A 27 12.59 -13.48 5.90
N ASP A 28 13.60 -13.87 6.69
CA ASP A 28 14.45 -12.94 7.42
C ASP A 28 15.23 -12.01 6.46
N ALA A 29 15.82 -12.55 5.39
CA ALA A 29 16.51 -11.75 4.38
C ALA A 29 15.59 -10.74 3.68
N PHE A 30 14.33 -11.11 3.43
CA PHE A 30 13.34 -10.20 2.85
C PHE A 30 12.89 -9.12 3.85
N LEU A 31 12.76 -9.46 5.14
CA LEU A 31 12.45 -8.49 6.19
C LEU A 31 13.56 -7.45 6.37
N ASP A 32 14.83 -7.84 6.24
CA ASP A 32 15.97 -6.91 6.25
C ASP A 32 15.88 -5.89 5.09
N GLU A 33 15.50 -6.34 3.89
CA GLU A 33 15.31 -5.46 2.72
C GLU A 33 14.15 -4.48 2.96
N ILE A 34 13.03 -4.98 3.50
CA ILE A 34 11.88 -4.14 3.87
C ILE A 34 12.26 -3.13 4.95
N GLU A 35 13.00 -3.53 5.98
CA GLU A 35 13.43 -2.65 7.06
C GLU A 35 14.26 -1.49 6.52
N ALA A 36 15.25 -1.80 5.67
CA ALA A 36 16.12 -0.81 5.05
C ALA A 36 15.34 0.18 4.16
N GLU A 37 14.42 -0.32 3.33
CA GLU A 37 13.64 0.52 2.43
C GLU A 37 12.61 1.36 3.19
N LEU A 38 11.98 0.80 4.23
CA LEU A 38 11.04 1.53 5.08
C LEU A 38 11.74 2.65 5.85
N ALA A 39 12.93 2.40 6.40
CA ALA A 39 13.73 3.42 7.06
C ALA A 39 14.13 4.55 6.10
N ARG A 40 14.50 4.20 4.86
CA ARG A 40 14.78 5.18 3.80
C ARG A 40 13.56 6.03 3.46
N LEU A 41 12.41 5.40 3.20
CA LEU A 41 11.17 6.09 2.83
C LEU A 41 10.69 7.02 3.95
N LEU A 42 10.79 6.60 5.21
CA LEU A 42 10.40 7.45 6.34
C LEU A 42 11.30 8.68 6.46
N ARG A 43 12.62 8.52 6.28
CA ARG A 43 13.55 9.65 6.29
C ARG A 43 13.24 10.63 5.15
N GLU A 44 13.09 10.13 3.94
CA GLU A 44 12.77 10.96 2.78
C GLU A 44 11.41 11.66 2.94
N ASN A 45 10.40 10.98 3.50
CA ASN A 45 9.10 11.59 3.78
C ASN A 45 9.22 12.72 4.80
N ASP A 46 10.01 12.55 5.86
CA ASP A 46 10.23 13.58 6.87
C ASP A 46 10.95 14.78 6.26
N GLU A 47 12.00 14.56 5.46
CA GLU A 47 12.71 15.62 4.73
C GLU A 47 11.78 16.40 3.78
N LEU A 48 10.94 15.70 3.01
CA LEU A 48 9.97 16.32 2.11
C LEU A 48 8.92 17.13 2.87
N ARG A 49 8.44 16.62 4.01
CA ARG A 49 7.50 17.32 4.89
C ARG A 49 8.14 18.57 5.51
N GLN A 50 9.39 18.48 5.95
CA GLN A 50 10.15 19.61 6.46
C GLN A 50 10.38 20.66 5.38
N ARG A 51 10.70 20.24 4.14
CA ARG A 51 10.84 21.12 2.97
C ARG A 51 9.54 21.85 2.66
N ALA A 52 8.41 21.14 2.70
CA ALA A 52 7.08 21.71 2.48
C ALA A 52 6.66 22.67 3.61
N ALA A 53 7.01 22.37 4.87
CA ALA A 53 6.72 23.22 6.02
C ALA A 53 7.64 24.46 6.10
N SER A 54 8.88 24.34 5.62
CA SER A 54 9.88 25.42 5.60
C SER A 54 9.73 26.34 4.40
N ALA A 55 9.00 25.91 3.36
CA ALA A 55 8.57 26.80 2.30
C ALA A 55 7.48 27.73 2.88
N PRO A 56 7.71 29.04 3.04
CA PRO A 56 6.61 29.94 3.34
C PRO A 56 5.61 29.81 2.21
N ALA A 57 4.33 30.01 2.51
CA ALA A 57 3.27 30.10 1.54
C ALA A 57 3.52 31.28 0.56
N ALA A 58 4.46 31.13 -0.37
CA ALA A 58 4.64 31.95 -1.56
C ALA A 58 3.56 31.63 -2.61
N ALA A 59 2.38 31.29 -2.10
CA ALA A 59 1.11 31.19 -2.80
C ALA A 59 0.02 31.81 -1.91
N VAL A 60 0.29 32.97 -1.30
CA VAL A 60 -0.72 34.04 -1.38
C VAL A 60 -0.74 34.50 -2.85
N SER A 61 -1.35 33.66 -3.67
CA SER A 61 -2.00 34.06 -4.91
C SER A 61 -3.48 33.78 -4.71
N THR A 62 -4.05 34.52 -3.76
CA THR A 62 -5.49 34.78 -3.76
C THR A 62 -5.67 36.09 -4.52
N PRO A 63 -6.10 36.10 -5.80
CA PRO A 63 -7.08 37.09 -6.17
C PRO A 63 -8.38 36.64 -5.51
N ALA A 64 -8.84 37.42 -4.54
CA ALA A 64 -10.19 37.33 -4.06
C ALA A 64 -11.15 37.48 -5.25
N ALA A 65 -11.92 36.43 -5.54
CA ALA A 65 -13.19 36.56 -6.23
C ALA A 65 -14.27 36.14 -5.22
N PRO A 66 -15.10 37.07 -4.71
CA PRO A 66 -16.19 36.74 -3.82
C PRO A 66 -17.42 36.36 -4.66
N ALA A 67 -17.82 35.08 -4.67
CA ALA A 67 -19.21 34.71 -4.98
C ALA A 67 -19.43 33.21 -4.70
N GLY A 68 -20.44 32.92 -3.87
CA GLY A 68 -21.14 31.64 -3.89
C GLY A 68 -20.94 30.78 -2.65
N GLY A 69 -21.90 30.87 -1.72
CA GLY A 69 -22.03 29.97 -0.58
C GLY A 69 -22.37 28.50 -0.95
N PRO A 70 -22.78 27.69 0.04
CA PRO A 70 -22.51 26.25 0.10
C PRO A 70 -23.53 25.38 -0.65
N SER A 71 -23.07 24.30 -1.29
CA SER A 71 -23.29 22.92 -0.83
C SER A 71 -22.84 21.87 -1.87
N PRO A 72 -22.35 20.70 -1.42
CA PRO A 72 -21.80 19.65 -2.26
C PRO A 72 -22.90 18.72 -2.81
N VAL A 73 -22.77 18.30 -4.06
CA VAL A 73 -23.44 17.09 -4.58
C VAL A 73 -22.38 16.15 -5.15
N PRO A 74 -21.97 15.09 -4.41
CA PRO A 74 -21.11 14.07 -4.96
C PRO A 74 -21.97 13.05 -5.72
N THR A 75 -21.98 13.11 -7.05
CA THR A 75 -22.43 11.98 -7.87
C THR A 75 -21.52 11.82 -9.08
N ALA A 76 -20.46 11.03 -8.91
CA ALA A 76 -19.87 10.28 -9.99
C ALA A 76 -19.47 8.92 -9.42
N VAL A 77 -20.44 8.00 -9.40
CA VAL A 77 -20.18 6.57 -9.18
C VAL A 77 -19.37 6.11 -10.40
N PRO A 78 -18.10 5.68 -10.26
CA PRO A 78 -17.42 5.05 -11.38
C PRO A 78 -18.07 3.69 -11.65
N THR A 79 -18.70 3.58 -12.80
CA THR A 79 -19.24 2.36 -13.39
C THR A 79 -18.11 1.31 -13.48
N PRO A 80 -18.23 0.12 -12.87
CA PRO A 80 -17.27 -0.95 -13.11
C PRO A 80 -17.46 -1.45 -14.55
N VAL A 81 -16.45 -1.24 -15.39
CA VAL A 81 -16.38 -1.83 -16.72
C VAL A 81 -16.13 -3.33 -16.54
N ALA A 82 -17.16 -4.14 -16.74
CA ALA A 82 -17.05 -5.58 -16.81
C ALA A 82 -16.28 -5.97 -18.09
N VAL A 83 -15.08 -6.52 -17.93
CA VAL A 83 -14.39 -7.26 -19.00
C VAL A 83 -14.72 -8.74 -18.86
N PRO A 84 -15.41 -9.37 -19.83
CA PRO A 84 -15.70 -10.79 -19.79
C PRO A 84 -14.46 -11.58 -20.23
N VAL A 85 -13.89 -12.37 -19.33
CA VAL A 85 -12.96 -13.45 -19.70
C VAL A 85 -13.77 -14.74 -19.77
N VAL A 86 -14.06 -15.19 -20.99
CA VAL A 86 -14.53 -16.54 -21.30
C VAL A 86 -13.33 -17.31 -21.83
N VAL A 87 -12.87 -18.35 -21.12
CA VAL A 87 -12.86 -19.76 -21.59
C VAL A 87 -12.20 -20.71 -20.55
N THR A 88 -12.87 -21.85 -20.40
CA THR A 88 -12.66 -23.13 -19.67
C THR A 88 -11.28 -23.80 -19.92
N PRO A 89 -10.76 -24.72 -19.05
CA PRO A 89 -11.34 -26.07 -18.85
C PRO A 89 -11.29 -26.65 -17.41
N THR A 90 -12.39 -27.30 -17.01
CA THR A 90 -12.41 -28.31 -15.95
C THR A 90 -12.68 -29.65 -16.61
N GLU A 91 -11.66 -30.48 -16.80
CA GLU A 91 -11.83 -31.93 -16.89
C GLU A 91 -10.52 -32.61 -16.52
N THR A 92 -10.47 -33.24 -15.33
CA THR A 92 -9.54 -34.34 -15.06
C THR A 92 -10.21 -35.27 -14.05
N ALA A 93 -10.57 -36.45 -14.54
CA ALA A 93 -11.19 -37.55 -13.80
C ALA A 93 -10.21 -38.20 -12.79
N PRO A 94 -10.75 -38.93 -11.80
CA PRO A 94 -10.08 -40.13 -11.29
C PRO A 94 -11.11 -41.31 -11.28
N LEU A 95 -10.81 -42.60 -11.49
CA LEU A 95 -9.80 -43.51 -10.92
C LEU A 95 -9.73 -44.83 -11.74
N PRO A 96 -8.66 -45.65 -11.58
CA PRO A 96 -8.44 -46.92 -12.27
C PRO A 96 -9.22 -48.12 -11.69
N VAL A 97 -9.23 -49.20 -12.49
CA VAL A 97 -9.93 -50.50 -12.32
C VAL A 97 -9.37 -51.37 -11.19
#